data_AF-A0A937VY61-F1
#
_entry.id   AF-A0A937VY61-F1
#
_cell.length_a   1.000
_cell.length_b   1.000
_cell.length_c   1.000
_cell.angle_alpha   90.00
_cell.angle_beta   90.00
_cell.angle_gamma   90.00
#
_symmetry.space_group_name_H-M   'P 1'
#
loop_
_entity.id
_entity.type
_entity.pdbx_description
1 polymer ?
#
loop_
_entity_poly.entity_id
_entity_poly.type
_entity_poly.pdbx_seq_one_letter_code
_entity_poly.pdbx_strand_id
1 'polypeptide(L)' 'MKPLFKRVLIKLSGEALMGEQNFGIEHKACDIIAGAIKEVYDLGIEIG' A
#
# COMPACT_ATOMS: atom_id res chain seq x y z
N MET A 1 -0.93 -13.79 -15.53
CA MET A 1 0.41 -14.04 -14.96
C MET A 1 0.22 -14.70 -13.60
N LYS A 2 1.03 -15.70 -13.21
CA LYS A 2 0.92 -16.32 -11.88
C LYS A 2 1.83 -15.56 -10.90
N PRO A 3 1.33 -14.97 -9.80
CA PRO A 3 2.14 -14.22 -8.87
C PRO A 3 3.13 -15.15 -8.14
N LEU A 4 4.31 -14.61 -7.82
CA LEU A 4 5.38 -15.36 -7.14
C LEU A 4 5.00 -15.74 -5.70
N PHE A 5 4.17 -14.92 -5.06
CA PHE A 5 3.75 -15.11 -3.67
C PHE A 5 2.23 -15.20 -3.59
N LYS A 6 1.73 -16.12 -2.75
CA LYS A 6 0.30 -16.24 -2.44
C LYS A 6 -0.14 -15.19 -1.40
N ARG A 7 0.73 -14.91 -0.41
CA ARG A 7 0.49 -13.96 0.67
C ARG A 7 1.73 -13.12 0.93
N VAL A 8 1.55 -11.84 1.18
CA VAL A 8 2.61 -10.91 1.59
C VAL A 8 2.18 -10.09 2.80
N LEU A 9 3.16 -9.71 3.63
CA LEU A 9 2.99 -8.75 4.72
C LEU A 9 3.57 -7.42 4.24
N ILE A 10 2.76 -6.36 4.18
CA ILE A 10 3.23 -5.06 3.69
C ILE A 10 3.54 -4.16 4.88
N LYS A 11 4.84 -3.88 5.07
CA LYS A 11 5.28 -2.87 6.02
C LYS A 11 5.36 -1.51 5.34
N LEU A 12 4.57 -0.56 5.85
CA LEU A 12 4.65 0.85 5.48
C LEU A 12 5.45 1.62 6.53
N SER A 13 6.20 2.65 6.12
CA SER A 13 6.80 3.60 7.04
C SER A 13 5.82 4.76 7.31
N GLY A 14 5.94 5.44 8.45
CA GLY A 14 5.05 6.57 8.76
C GLY A 14 5.26 7.73 7.78
N GLU A 15 6.49 7.91 7.30
CA GLU A 15 6.88 8.91 6.31
C GLU A 15 6.17 8.70 4.97
N ALA A 16 5.90 7.44 4.58
CA ALA A 16 5.15 7.15 3.36
C ALA A 16 3.71 7.68 3.40
N LEU A 17 3.13 7.82 4.59
CA LEU A 17 1.79 8.37 4.80
C LEU A 17 1.78 9.89 4.93
N MET A 18 2.94 10.52 5.11
CA MET A 18 3.06 11.98 5.26
C MET A 18 3.10 12.72 3.92
N GLY A 19 3.51 12.05 2.84
CA GLY A 19 3.66 12.66 1.52
C GLY A 19 4.62 13.85 1.56
N GLU A 20 4.16 15.04 1.19
CA GLU A 20 4.98 16.28 1.24
C GLU A 20 4.86 17.04 2.57
N GLN A 21 4.07 16.52 3.52
CA GLN A 21 3.86 17.16 4.82
C GLN A 21 5.02 16.88 5.79
N ASN A 22 5.28 17.85 6.69
CA ASN A 22 6.30 17.70 7.72
C ASN A 22 5.84 16.87 8.92
N PHE A 23 4.54 16.64 9.09
CA PHE A 23 3.97 15.79 10.13
C PHE A 23 2.54 15.35 9.76
N GLY A 24 2.02 14.31 10.40
CA GLY A 24 0.64 13.86 10.24
C GLY A 24 0.46 12.80 9.16
N ILE A 25 -0.77 12.71 8.63
CA ILE A 25 -1.13 11.77 7.57
C ILE A 25 -1.78 12.58 6.44
N GLU A 26 -1.18 12.51 5.25
CA GLU A 26 -1.72 13.09 4.05
C GLU A 26 -2.72 12.13 3.40
N HIS A 27 -3.97 12.58 3.24
CA HIS A 27 -5.04 11.75 2.67
C HIS A 27 -4.71 11.29 1.24
N LYS A 28 -4.11 12.18 0.43
CA LYS A 28 -3.70 11.85 -0.95
C LYS A 28 -2.65 10.73 -0.98
N ALA A 29 -1.69 10.72 -0.06
CA ALA A 29 -0.70 9.66 0.04
C ALA A 29 -1.37 8.32 0.41
N CYS A 30 -2.31 8.35 1.36
CA CYS A 30 -3.12 7.18 1.72
C CYS A 30 -3.91 6.64 0.52
N ASP A 31 -4.57 7.49 -0.26
CA ASP A 31 -5.38 7.08 -1.41
C ASP A 31 -4.51 6.40 -2.48
N ILE A 32 -3.32 6.95 -2.75
CA ILE A 32 -2.36 6.36 -3.68
C ILE A 32 -1.91 4.98 -3.21
N ILE A 33 -1.52 4.85 -1.93
CA ILE A 33 -1.04 3.59 -1.37
C ILE A 33 -2.17 2.55 -1.34
N ALA A 34 -3.37 2.95 -0.91
CA ALA A 34 -4.55 2.08 -0.88
C ALA A 34 -4.92 1.60 -2.29
N GLY A 35 -4.84 2.48 -3.30
CA GLY A 35 -5.05 2.13 -4.70
C GLY A 35 -4.07 1.06 -5.18
N ALA A 36 -2.78 1.24 -4.92
CA ALA A 36 -1.76 0.25 -5.29
C ALA A 36 -1.96 -1.09 -4.58
N ILE A 37 -2.33 -1.08 -3.29
CA ILE A 37 -2.66 -2.30 -2.53
C ILE A 37 -3.88 -2.99 -3.13
N LYS A 38 -4.90 -2.23 -3.55
CA LYS A 38 -6.12 -2.76 -4.18
C LYS A 38 -5.82 -3.46 -5.50
N GLU A 39 -4.96 -2.87 -6.34
CA GLU A 39 -4.53 -3.49 -7.60
C GLU A 39 -3.87 -4.86 -7.36
N VAL A 40 -2.98 -4.95 -6.35
CA VAL A 40 -2.33 -6.21 -5.98
C VAL A 40 -3.34 -7.22 -5.40
N TYR A 41 -4.27 -6.75 -4.58
CA TYR A 41 -5.34 -7.60 -4.03
C TYR A 41 -6.23 -8.18 -5.13
N ASP A 42 -6.55 -7.39 -6.16
CA ASP A 42 -7.38 -7.82 -7.30
C ASP A 42 -6.71 -8.87 -8.18
N LEU A 43 -5.39 -9.01 -8.09
CA LEU A 43 -4.65 -10.12 -8.68
C LEU A 43 -4.79 -11.44 -7.89
N GLY A 44 -5.56 -11.43 -6.79
CA GLY A 44 -5.81 -12.60 -5.95
C GLY A 44 -4.69 -12.90 -4.94
N ILE A 45 -3.82 -11.91 -4.68
CA ILE A 45 -2.75 -12.02 -3.68
C ILE A 45 -3.32 -11.62 -2.31
N GLU A 46 -3.06 -12.44 -1.30
CA GLU A 46 -3.46 -12.15 0.07
C GLU A 46 -2.49 -11.13 0.70
N ILE A 47 -3.04 -10.10 1.37
CA ILE A 47 -2.27 -9.01 1.95
C ILE A 47 -2.55 -8.96 3.45
N GLY A 48 -1.47 -8.90 4.25
CA GLY A 48 -1.52 -8.76 5.71
C GLY A 48 -0.61 -7.64 6.20
#